data_AF-A0A7V8Y542-F1
#
_entry.id   AF-A0A7V8Y542-F1
#
_cell.length_a   1.000
_cell.length_b   1.000
_cell.length_c   1.000
_cell.angle_alpha   90.00
_cell.angle_beta   90.00
_cell.angle_gamma   90.00
#
_symmetry.space_group_name_H-M   'P 1'
#
loop_
_entity.id
_entity.type
_entity.pdbx_description
1 polymer ?
#
loop_
_entity_poly.entity_id
_entity_poly.type
_entity_poly.pdbx_seq_one_letter_code
_entity_poly.pdbx_strand_id
1 'polypeptide(L)'
;ACLEAVSERCRPSSDAFVNPAKALAMRLADHTPLLWGTDPVATVLAGYAAETLANHAAVVAHHADVGQAATSDALQRAVEAAAGSHDVFHDPFDDLDGSSLTAPPPRVMLLGTADEEPETAALRLTGRSWPTADQLHLIEEVGPGVRQGPALRAAVLAARFDVAALYLGLTASGAAHPLSEPAGS
;
A
#
# COMPACT_ATOMS: atom_id res chain seq x y z
N ALA A 1 -1.87 -25.16 -6.68
CA ALA A 1 -0.98 -25.47 -5.54
C ALA A 1 -0.49 -24.21 -4.80
N CYS A 2 0.42 -23.39 -5.33
CA CYS A 2 0.91 -22.20 -4.59
C CYS A 2 -0.18 -21.14 -4.36
N LEU A 3 -1.00 -20.84 -5.39
CA LEU A 3 -2.13 -19.92 -5.25
C LEU A 3 -3.24 -20.47 -4.33
N GLU A 4 -3.43 -21.79 -4.29
CA GLU A 4 -4.37 -22.45 -3.37
C GLU A 4 -3.89 -22.33 -1.92
N ALA A 5 -2.59 -22.52 -1.66
CA ALA A 5 -2.00 -22.33 -0.34
C ALA A 5 -2.09 -20.88 0.15
N VAL A 6 -2.01 -19.91 -0.76
CA VAL A 6 -2.22 -18.48 -0.48
C VAL A 6 -3.71 -18.21 -0.18
N SER A 7 -4.60 -18.76 -1.00
CA SER A 7 -6.05 -18.68 -0.77
C SER A 7 -6.43 -19.24 0.60
N GLU A 8 -5.82 -20.36 1.02
CA GLU A 8 -6.06 -21.00 2.31
C GLU A 8 -5.57 -20.15 3.50
N ARG A 9 -4.44 -19.44 3.33
CA ARG A 9 -3.90 -18.49 4.33
C ARG A 9 -4.68 -17.16 4.39
N CYS A 10 -5.40 -16.80 3.32
CA CYS A 10 -6.26 -15.62 3.29
C CYS A 10 -7.71 -15.93 3.72
N ARG A 11 -8.01 -17.16 4.18
CA ARG A 11 -9.35 -17.50 4.68
C ARG A 11 -9.68 -16.64 5.91
N PRO A 12 -10.90 -16.07 6.01
CA PRO A 12 -11.32 -15.23 7.13
C PRO A 12 -11.26 -15.87 8.53
N SER A 13 -10.97 -17.17 8.63
CA SER A 13 -11.08 -18.00 9.84
C SER A 13 -9.75 -18.59 10.34
N SER A 14 -8.57 -18.20 9.83
CA SER A 14 -7.30 -18.76 10.32
C SER A 14 -6.72 -17.95 11.48
N ASP A 15 -6.67 -18.57 12.67
CA ASP A 15 -6.27 -17.96 13.95
C ASP A 15 -4.74 -17.94 14.20
N ALA A 16 -3.91 -18.24 13.19
CA ALA A 16 -2.46 -18.42 13.39
C ALA A 16 -1.59 -17.22 13.00
N PHE A 17 -2.05 -16.30 12.16
CA PHE A 17 -1.30 -15.12 11.75
C PHE A 17 -2.32 -14.04 11.38
N VAL A 18 -2.14 -12.81 11.89
CA VAL A 18 -2.97 -11.66 11.50
C VAL A 18 -3.09 -11.64 9.98
N ASN A 19 -4.31 -11.70 9.44
CA ASN A 19 -4.54 -11.79 7.99
C ASN A 19 -3.66 -10.73 7.28
N PRO A 20 -2.67 -11.12 6.45
CA PRO A 20 -1.70 -10.19 5.88
C PRO A 20 -2.36 -9.16 4.96
N ALA A 21 -3.52 -9.47 4.38
CA ALA A 21 -4.33 -8.50 3.63
C ALA A 21 -5.00 -7.47 4.55
N LYS A 22 -5.46 -7.88 5.74
CA LYS A 22 -5.98 -6.95 6.74
C LYS A 22 -4.86 -6.04 7.29
N ALA A 23 -3.69 -6.60 7.57
CA ALA A 23 -2.52 -5.80 7.97
C ALA A 23 -2.11 -4.80 6.87
N LEU A 24 -2.12 -5.22 5.61
CA LEU A 24 -1.90 -4.32 4.47
C LEU A 24 -2.95 -3.21 4.41
N ALA A 25 -4.24 -3.55 4.54
CA ALA A 25 -5.32 -2.56 4.57
C ALA A 25 -5.11 -1.53 5.69
N MET A 26 -4.75 -1.96 6.90
CA MET A 26 -4.49 -1.04 8.01
C MET A 26 -3.32 -0.08 7.75
N ARG A 27 -2.29 -0.52 7.02
CA ARG A 27 -1.16 0.35 6.62
C ARG A 27 -1.54 1.37 5.56
N LEU A 28 -2.56 1.07 4.76
CA LEU A 28 -3.07 1.91 3.68
C LEU A 28 -4.16 2.88 4.15
N ALA A 29 -4.85 2.56 5.24
CA ALA A 29 -5.89 3.40 5.81
C ALA A 29 -5.34 4.79 6.17
N ASP A 30 -6.13 5.84 5.92
CA ASP A 30 -5.81 7.24 6.23
C ASP A 30 -4.51 7.78 5.59
N HIS A 31 -4.04 7.16 4.51
CA HIS A 31 -2.87 7.61 3.76
C HIS A 31 -3.14 7.62 2.25
N THR A 32 -2.38 8.42 1.52
CA THR A 32 -2.33 8.37 0.05
C THR A 32 -1.21 7.39 -0.36
N PRO A 33 -1.52 6.18 -0.87
CA PRO A 33 -0.48 5.19 -1.16
C PRO A 33 0.35 5.57 -2.38
N LEU A 34 1.66 5.51 -2.25
CA LEU A 34 2.62 5.65 -3.34
C LEU A 34 3.27 4.29 -3.60
N LEU A 35 2.73 3.54 -4.57
CA LEU A 35 3.12 2.18 -4.89
C LEU A 35 4.26 2.20 -5.92
N TRP A 36 5.49 1.96 -5.49
CA TRP A 36 6.66 2.05 -6.37
C TRP A 36 7.29 0.68 -6.59
N GLY A 37 7.29 0.23 -7.84
CA GLY A 37 7.94 -1.02 -8.24
C GLY A 37 9.44 -0.86 -8.39
N THR A 38 10.21 -1.78 -7.83
CA THR A 38 11.69 -1.79 -7.91
C THR A 38 12.22 -2.75 -8.99
N ASP A 39 11.33 -3.41 -9.71
CA ASP A 39 11.59 -4.25 -10.87
C ASP A 39 10.38 -4.21 -11.84
N PRO A 40 10.52 -4.62 -13.12
CA PRO A 40 9.45 -4.47 -14.10
C PRO A 40 8.13 -5.19 -13.74
N VAL A 41 8.21 -6.35 -13.08
CA VAL A 41 7.01 -7.11 -12.67
C VAL A 41 6.34 -6.40 -11.50
N ALA A 42 7.12 -5.90 -10.54
CA ALA A 42 6.63 -5.10 -9.43
C ALA A 42 5.98 -3.79 -9.89
N THR A 43 6.50 -3.14 -10.94
CA THR A 43 5.90 -1.91 -11.49
C THR A 43 4.53 -2.17 -12.10
N VAL A 44 4.37 -3.27 -12.84
CA VAL A 44 3.05 -3.68 -13.39
C VAL A 44 2.09 -4.00 -12.25
N LEU A 45 2.55 -4.73 -11.24
CA LEU A 45 1.77 -5.01 -10.03
C LEU A 45 1.36 -3.72 -9.30
N ALA A 46 2.22 -2.72 -9.20
CA ALA A 46 1.88 -1.44 -8.58
C ALA A 46 0.74 -0.72 -9.31
N GLY A 47 0.73 -0.77 -10.65
CA GLY A 47 -0.38 -0.27 -11.46
C GLY A 47 -1.67 -1.03 -11.20
N TYR A 48 -1.62 -2.37 -11.24
CA TYR A 48 -2.75 -3.23 -10.89
C TYR A 48 -3.30 -2.90 -9.49
N ALA A 49 -2.44 -2.81 -8.49
CA ALA A 49 -2.83 -2.52 -7.12
C ALA A 49 -3.49 -1.15 -6.97
N ALA A 50 -2.99 -0.12 -7.66
CA ALA A 50 -3.61 1.20 -7.66
C ALA A 50 -5.02 1.18 -8.28
N GLU A 51 -5.21 0.46 -9.39
CA GLU A 51 -6.53 0.26 -10.00
C GLU A 51 -7.49 -0.50 -9.08
N THR A 52 -7.02 -1.58 -8.45
CA THR A 52 -7.80 -2.37 -7.47
C THR A 52 -8.26 -1.51 -6.30
N LEU A 53 -7.36 -0.68 -5.73
CA LEU A 53 -7.69 0.24 -4.63
C LEU A 53 -8.73 1.29 -5.06
N ALA A 54 -8.57 1.88 -6.24
CA ALA A 54 -9.53 2.86 -6.76
C ALA A 54 -10.92 2.23 -6.99
N ASN A 55 -10.97 1.04 -7.61
CA ASN A 55 -12.21 0.40 -8.00
C ASN A 55 -12.99 -0.21 -6.83
N HIS A 56 -12.29 -0.72 -5.80
CA HIS A 56 -12.93 -1.49 -4.72
C HIS A 56 -12.94 -0.79 -3.36
N ALA A 57 -12.11 0.23 -3.16
CA ALA A 57 -12.01 0.96 -1.90
C ALA A 57 -12.22 2.48 -2.03
N ALA A 58 -12.38 2.99 -3.26
CA ALA A 58 -12.37 4.43 -3.55
C ALA A 58 -11.11 5.15 -3.02
N VAL A 59 -9.99 4.43 -2.93
CA VAL A 59 -8.70 4.96 -2.46
C VAL A 59 -7.88 5.40 -3.67
N VAL A 60 -7.50 6.69 -3.68
CA VAL A 60 -6.59 7.24 -4.69
C VAL A 60 -5.17 6.83 -4.34
N ALA A 61 -4.47 6.20 -5.29
CA ALA A 61 -3.08 5.81 -5.16
C ALA A 61 -2.28 6.24 -6.40
N HIS A 62 -1.02 6.59 -6.19
CA HIS A 62 -0.06 6.83 -7.26
C HIS A 62 0.81 5.59 -7.45
N HIS A 63 1.07 5.18 -8.69
CA HIS A 63 1.99 4.10 -8.98
C HIS A 63 3.07 4.52 -9.99
N ALA A 64 4.28 3.96 -9.86
CA ALA A 64 5.36 4.21 -10.80
C ALA A 64 6.46 3.14 -10.70
N ASP A 65 7.35 3.11 -11.69
CA ASP A 65 8.71 2.60 -11.49
C ASP A 65 9.47 3.51 -10.51
N VAL A 66 10.32 2.91 -9.67
CA VAL A 66 11.05 3.65 -8.63
C VAL A 66 11.99 4.71 -9.21
N GLY A 67 12.57 4.48 -10.39
CA GLY A 67 13.40 5.47 -11.08
C GLY A 67 12.59 6.68 -11.54
N GLN A 68 11.38 6.45 -12.08
CA GLN A 68 10.47 7.54 -12.43
C GLN A 68 10.03 8.34 -11.20
N ALA A 69 9.64 7.64 -10.13
CA ALA A 69 9.27 8.27 -8.87
C ALA A 69 10.39 9.14 -8.30
N ALA A 70 11.64 8.66 -8.35
CA ALA A 70 12.82 9.38 -7.87
C ALA A 70 13.06 10.70 -8.60
N THR A 71 12.70 10.80 -9.87
CA THR A 71 12.85 12.03 -10.68
C THR A 71 11.71 13.05 -10.50
N SER A 72 10.67 12.70 -9.74
CA SER A 72 9.53 13.59 -9.52
C SER A 72 9.75 14.49 -8.29
N ASP A 73 10.45 15.61 -8.49
CA ASP A 73 10.87 16.51 -7.39
C ASP A 73 9.71 17.00 -6.50
N ALA A 74 8.54 17.27 -7.08
CA ALA A 74 7.37 17.69 -6.31
C ALA A 74 6.83 16.56 -5.42
N LEU A 75 6.81 15.33 -5.95
CA LEU A 75 6.39 14.15 -5.20
C LEU A 75 7.40 13.83 -4.08
N GLN A 76 8.69 13.94 -4.37
CA GLN A 76 9.74 13.72 -3.36
C GLN A 76 9.64 14.72 -2.21
N ARG A 77 9.39 16.00 -2.48
CA ARG A 77 9.14 17.01 -1.43
C ARG A 77 7.91 16.66 -0.57
N ALA A 78 6.84 16.16 -1.17
CA ALA A 78 5.65 15.74 -0.43
C ALA A 78 5.93 14.53 0.48
N VAL A 79 6.72 13.56 -0.01
CA VAL A 79 7.16 12.40 0.78
C VAL A 79 8.04 12.81 1.95
N GLU A 80 9.00 13.72 1.72
CA GLU A 80 9.87 14.26 2.76
C GLU A 80 9.10 15.04 3.82
N ALA A 81 8.13 15.86 3.40
CA ALA A 81 7.26 16.59 4.31
C ALA A 81 6.43 15.64 5.18
N ALA A 82 5.87 14.57 4.61
CA ALA A 82 5.11 13.56 5.35
C ALA A 82 5.99 12.70 6.29
N ALA A 83 7.24 12.43 5.90
CA ALA A 83 8.20 11.79 6.79
C ALA A 83 8.57 12.71 7.98
N GLY A 84 8.69 14.02 7.73
CA GLY A 84 8.95 15.03 8.75
C GLY A 84 7.75 15.37 9.63
N SER A 85 6.51 15.22 9.16
CA SER A 85 5.28 15.50 9.93
C SER A 85 4.95 14.45 11.00
N HIS A 86 5.69 13.34 11.04
CA HIS A 86 5.74 12.46 12.21
C HIS A 86 6.53 13.08 13.38
N ASP A 87 6.85 14.38 13.30
CA ASP A 87 7.37 15.17 14.41
C ASP A 87 6.31 15.29 15.51
N VAL A 88 6.72 14.96 16.73
CA VAL A 88 5.91 14.85 17.95
C VAL A 88 5.19 16.16 18.33
N PHE A 89 5.51 17.26 17.63
CA PHE A 89 5.00 18.61 17.87
C PHE A 89 3.98 19.10 16.83
N HIS A 90 3.55 18.26 15.88
CA HIS A 90 2.45 18.64 15.00
C HIS A 90 1.16 18.78 15.82
N ASP A 91 0.63 20.01 15.88
CA ASP A 91 -0.57 20.34 16.64
C ASP A 91 -1.81 19.87 15.86
N PRO A 92 -2.60 18.89 16.38
CA PRO A 92 -3.82 18.43 15.72
C PRO A 92 -4.89 19.52 15.56
N PHE A 93 -4.70 20.69 16.18
CA PHE A 93 -5.61 21.82 16.13
C PHE A 93 -5.27 22.82 15.00
N ASP A 94 -4.12 22.69 14.31
CA ASP A 94 -3.77 23.54 13.16
C ASP A 94 -4.67 23.28 11.93
N ASP A 95 -5.29 22.09 11.84
CA ASP A 95 -6.23 21.71 10.76
C ASP A 95 -7.72 21.99 11.10
N LEU A 96 -8.01 22.59 12.26
CA LEU A 96 -9.38 22.82 12.74
C LEU A 96 -10.04 24.09 12.21
N ASP A 97 -9.39 24.83 11.31
CA ASP A 97 -10.01 25.95 10.62
C ASP A 97 -11.04 25.51 9.56
N GLY A 98 -11.31 24.20 9.45
CA GLY A 98 -12.48 23.66 8.74
C GLY A 98 -12.46 23.87 7.23
N SER A 99 -11.33 24.34 6.68
CA SER A 99 -11.15 24.61 5.25
C SER A 99 -10.01 23.82 4.61
N SER A 100 -9.32 22.97 5.38
CA SER A 100 -8.25 22.12 4.90
C SER A 100 -8.83 20.84 4.27
N LEU A 101 -9.17 20.90 2.97
CA LEU A 101 -9.37 19.71 2.11
C LEU A 101 -8.04 18.97 1.87
N THR A 102 -7.24 18.80 2.92
CA THR A 102 -5.89 18.28 2.80
C THR A 102 -5.94 16.79 2.54
N ALA A 103 -5.30 16.38 1.44
CA ALA A 103 -5.19 14.99 1.09
C ALA A 103 -4.46 14.22 2.20
N PRO A 104 -4.84 12.96 2.48
CA PRO A 104 -4.13 12.13 3.45
C PRO A 104 -2.63 12.06 3.15
N PRO A 105 -1.76 12.02 4.17
CA PRO A 105 -0.32 12.07 3.96
C PRO A 105 0.16 10.94 3.04
N PRO A 106 1.10 11.22 2.12
CA PRO A 106 1.64 10.19 1.24
C PRO A 106 2.40 9.12 2.03
N ARG A 107 2.17 7.85 1.67
CA ARG A 107 2.89 6.71 2.26
C ARG A 107 3.54 5.87 1.18
N VAL A 108 4.86 5.82 1.19
CA VAL A 108 5.64 5.07 0.20
C VAL A 108 5.58 3.57 0.50
N MET A 109 5.27 2.79 -0.53
CA MET A 109 5.35 1.34 -0.51
C MET A 109 6.30 0.88 -1.62
N LEU A 110 7.41 0.25 -1.26
CA LEU A 110 8.35 -0.33 -2.22
C LEU A 110 7.96 -1.77 -2.50
N LEU A 111 7.57 -2.07 -3.74
CA LEU A 111 7.20 -3.40 -4.18
C LEU A 111 8.39 -4.05 -4.88
N GLY A 112 8.75 -5.26 -4.45
CA GLY A 112 9.78 -6.07 -5.10
C GLY A 112 9.33 -7.51 -5.29
N THR A 113 9.60 -8.04 -6.48
CA THR A 113 9.33 -9.43 -6.85
C THR A 113 10.59 -10.19 -7.22
N ALA A 114 11.70 -9.50 -7.50
CA ALA A 114 13.03 -10.09 -7.58
C ALA A 114 13.47 -10.73 -6.24
N ASP A 115 14.59 -11.45 -6.24
CA ASP A 115 15.18 -11.97 -5.00
C ASP A 115 15.92 -10.88 -4.20
N GLU A 116 16.27 -9.76 -4.85
CA GLU A 116 16.88 -8.58 -4.23
C GLU A 116 15.85 -7.82 -3.38
N GLU A 117 16.28 -7.31 -2.22
CA GLU A 117 15.43 -6.51 -1.35
C GLU A 117 14.99 -5.19 -2.03
N PRO A 118 13.71 -4.78 -1.93
CA PRO A 118 13.21 -3.58 -2.61
C PRO A 118 14.02 -2.32 -2.30
N GLU A 119 14.38 -2.09 -1.03
CA GLU A 119 15.16 -0.90 -0.66
C GLU A 119 16.57 -0.93 -1.26
N THR A 120 17.22 -2.09 -1.29
CA THR A 120 18.53 -2.26 -1.94
C THR A 120 18.43 -2.02 -3.45
N ALA A 121 17.41 -2.57 -4.11
CA ALA A 121 17.17 -2.35 -5.54
C ALA A 121 16.88 -0.87 -5.84
N ALA A 122 16.04 -0.22 -5.02
CA ALA A 122 15.73 1.20 -5.09
C ALA A 122 16.98 2.08 -4.98
N LEU A 123 17.85 1.81 -4.00
CA LEU A 123 19.12 2.53 -3.83
C LEU A 123 20.03 2.34 -5.04
N ARG A 124 20.15 1.11 -5.54
CA ARG A 124 20.97 0.79 -6.72
C ARG A 124 20.48 1.48 -7.99
N LEU A 125 19.16 1.55 -8.19
CA LEU A 125 18.55 2.11 -9.39
C LEU A 125 18.52 3.64 -9.40
N THR A 126 18.40 4.26 -8.22
CA THR A 126 18.09 5.69 -8.11
C THR A 126 19.15 6.51 -7.37
N GLY A 127 20.03 5.84 -6.62
CA GLY A 127 20.95 6.51 -5.68
C GLY A 127 20.26 7.10 -4.45
N ARG A 128 18.97 6.82 -4.23
CA ARG A 128 18.15 7.33 -3.11
C ARG A 128 17.60 6.17 -2.25
N SER A 129 17.47 6.40 -0.95
CA SER A 129 16.77 5.51 -0.02
C SER A 129 15.52 6.20 0.53
N TRP A 130 14.52 5.39 0.89
CA TRP A 130 13.31 5.81 1.58
C TRP A 130 13.16 4.98 2.87
N PRO A 131 13.85 5.35 3.96
CA PRO A 131 13.91 4.52 5.18
C PRO A 131 12.55 4.31 5.86
N THR A 132 11.60 5.20 5.61
CA THR A 132 10.22 5.13 6.15
C THR A 132 9.26 4.38 5.24
N ALA A 133 9.72 3.90 4.08
CA ALA A 133 8.87 3.17 3.14
C ALA A 133 8.49 1.79 3.68
N ASP A 134 7.22 1.41 3.50
CA ASP A 134 6.80 0.05 3.74
C ASP A 134 7.35 -0.85 2.63
N GLN A 135 8.09 -1.88 3.00
CA GLN A 135 8.58 -2.87 2.02
C GLN A 135 7.54 -3.98 1.81
N LEU A 136 7.16 -4.21 0.56
CA LEU A 136 6.29 -5.30 0.13
C LEU A 136 7.12 -6.31 -0.67
N HIS A 137 7.80 -7.19 0.06
CA HIS A 137 8.67 -8.23 -0.48
C HIS A 137 8.22 -9.60 0.03
N LEU A 138 7.86 -10.52 -0.88
CA LEU A 138 7.35 -11.85 -0.53
C LEU A 138 8.39 -12.96 -0.51
N ILE A 139 9.60 -12.64 -0.10
CA ILE A 139 10.71 -13.59 -0.08
C ILE A 139 10.53 -14.70 0.97
N GLU A 140 9.85 -14.42 2.08
CA GLU A 140 9.59 -15.40 3.14
C GLU A 140 8.54 -16.44 2.74
N GLU A 141 7.55 -16.04 1.93
CA GLU A 141 6.49 -16.93 1.45
C GLU A 141 6.87 -17.65 0.16
N VAL A 142 7.58 -16.97 -0.73
CA VAL A 142 8.11 -17.49 -1.98
C VAL A 142 9.62 -17.26 -1.99
N GLY A 143 10.35 -18.26 -1.50
CA GLY A 143 11.81 -18.21 -1.32
C GLY A 143 12.60 -17.89 -2.60
N PRO A 144 13.86 -17.46 -2.47
CA PRO A 144 14.74 -17.17 -3.60
C PRO A 144 14.98 -18.40 -4.49
N GLY A 145 15.27 -18.18 -5.77
CA GLY A 145 15.57 -19.24 -6.73
C GLY A 145 14.38 -20.16 -7.09
N VAL A 146 13.17 -19.89 -6.59
CA VAL A 146 11.95 -20.60 -7.01
C VAL A 146 11.71 -20.35 -8.51
N ARG A 147 11.39 -21.42 -9.25
CA ARG A 147 11.02 -21.30 -10.67
C ARG A 147 9.81 -20.36 -10.79
N GLN A 148 9.92 -19.33 -11.63
CA GLN A 148 8.90 -18.28 -11.75
C GLN A 148 8.63 -17.52 -10.43
N GLY A 149 9.62 -17.46 -9.54
CA GLY A 149 9.53 -16.77 -8.24
C GLY A 149 8.95 -15.35 -8.34
N PRO A 150 9.45 -14.48 -9.24
CA PRO A 150 8.88 -13.14 -9.41
C PRO A 150 7.39 -13.13 -9.77
N ALA A 151 6.97 -13.99 -10.71
CA ALA A 151 5.56 -14.09 -11.09
C ALA A 151 4.68 -14.63 -9.97
N LEU A 152 5.18 -15.59 -9.18
CA LEU A 152 4.46 -16.11 -8.01
C LEU A 152 4.33 -15.03 -6.93
N ARG A 153 5.40 -14.33 -6.58
CA ARG A 153 5.37 -13.21 -5.63
C ARG A 153 4.39 -12.12 -6.08
N ALA A 154 4.41 -11.79 -7.37
CA ALA A 154 3.48 -10.83 -7.95
C ALA A 154 2.02 -11.29 -7.81
N ALA A 155 1.73 -12.55 -8.13
CA ALA A 155 0.38 -13.11 -8.01
C ALA A 155 -0.12 -13.12 -6.55
N VAL A 156 0.74 -13.45 -5.59
CA VAL A 156 0.37 -13.42 -4.16
C VAL A 156 0.13 -11.99 -3.68
N LEU A 157 0.99 -11.04 -4.07
CA LEU A 157 0.79 -9.63 -3.74
C LEU A 157 -0.48 -9.07 -4.39
N ALA A 158 -0.78 -9.41 -5.65
CA ALA A 158 -2.00 -9.01 -6.33
C ALA A 158 -3.24 -9.48 -5.56
N ALA A 159 -3.31 -10.78 -5.24
CA ALA A 159 -4.41 -11.34 -4.44
C ALA A 159 -4.52 -10.66 -3.06
N ARG A 160 -3.39 -10.26 -2.46
CA ARG A 160 -3.38 -9.53 -1.19
C ARG A 160 -3.94 -8.13 -1.32
N PHE A 161 -3.62 -7.42 -2.39
CA PHE A 161 -4.20 -6.10 -2.68
C PHE A 161 -5.71 -6.20 -2.94
N ASP A 162 -6.17 -7.25 -3.64
CA ASP A 162 -7.61 -7.47 -3.85
C ASP A 162 -8.35 -7.59 -2.51
N VAL A 163 -7.87 -8.44 -1.61
CA VAL A 163 -8.50 -8.63 -0.29
C VAL A 163 -8.32 -7.39 0.60
N ALA A 164 -7.17 -6.70 0.52
CA ALA A 164 -6.94 -5.47 1.30
C ALA A 164 -7.89 -4.34 0.86
N ALA A 165 -8.14 -4.18 -0.44
CA ALA A 165 -9.09 -3.20 -0.96
C ALA A 165 -10.51 -3.49 -0.47
N LEU A 166 -10.92 -4.77 -0.38
CA LEU A 166 -12.20 -5.13 0.22
C LEU A 166 -12.27 -4.72 1.71
N TYR A 167 -11.22 -4.96 2.49
CA TYR A 167 -11.18 -4.50 3.88
C TYR A 167 -11.30 -2.98 4.00
N LEU A 168 -10.59 -2.21 3.16
CA LEU A 168 -10.66 -0.75 3.12
C LEU A 168 -12.06 -0.24 2.71
N GLY A 169 -12.67 -0.87 1.71
CA GLY A 169 -14.02 -0.52 1.25
C GLY A 169 -15.09 -0.76 2.31
N LEU A 170 -14.95 -1.83 3.12
CA LEU A 170 -15.85 -2.11 4.24
C LEU A 170 -15.72 -1.06 5.36
N THR A 171 -14.50 -0.64 5.68
CA THR A 171 -14.28 0.41 6.71
C THR A 171 -14.80 1.77 6.24
N ALA A 172 -14.57 2.13 4.97
CA ALA A 172 -15.04 3.38 4.40
C ALA A 172 -16.58 3.43 4.29
N SER A 173 -17.20 2.33 3.86
CA SER A 173 -18.66 2.25 3.75
C SER A 173 -19.36 2.20 5.11
N GLY A 174 -18.73 1.58 6.12
CA GLY A 174 -19.20 1.57 7.50
C GLY A 174 -19.15 2.96 8.15
N ALA A 175 -18.12 3.76 7.85
CA ALA A 175 -18.02 5.15 8.30
C ALA A 175 -19.02 6.08 7.57
N ALA A 176 -19.39 5.75 6.33
CA ALA A 176 -20.33 6.51 5.51
C ALA A 176 -21.83 6.26 5.85
N HIS A 177 -22.16 5.43 6.85
CA HIS A 177 -23.53 5.33 7.37
C HIS A 177 -23.68 6.01 8.75
N PRO A 178 -23.72 7.35 8.81
CA PRO A 178 -24.31 8.02 9.96
C PRO A 178 -25.82 7.74 9.93
N LEU A 179 -26.34 7.35 11.10
CA LEU A 179 -27.75 7.08 11.36
C LEU A 179 -28.65 8.16 10.73
N SER A 180 -29.30 7.82 9.63
CA SER A 180 -30.51 8.52 9.21
C SER A 180 -31.64 7.98 10.08
N GLU A 181 -31.80 8.53 11.28
CA GLU A 181 -33.07 8.39 11.99
C GLU A 181 -34.13 9.14 11.18
N PRO A 182 -35.20 8.48 10.70
CA PRO A 182 -36.33 9.21 10.16
C PRO A 182 -36.97 9.97 11.33
N ALA A 183 -36.99 11.30 11.24
CA ALA A 183 -37.81 12.14 12.10
C ALA A 183 -39.28 11.69 11.94
N GLY A 184 -39.73 10.88 12.88
CA GLY A 184 -41.10 10.36 12.94
C GLY A 184 -42.00 11.32 13.68
N SER A 185 -42.92 11.92 12.92
CA SER A 185 -44.30 12.31 13.25
C SER A 185 -44.54 13.06 14.57
#